data_AF-A0A6P0LUF5-F1
#
_entry.id   AF-A0A6P0LUF5-F1
#
_cell.length_a   1.000
_cell.length_b   1.000
_cell.length_c   1.000
_cell.angle_alpha   90.00
_cell.angle_beta   90.00
_cell.angle_gamma   90.00
#
_symmetry.space_group_name_H-M   'P 1'
#
loop_
_entity.id
_entity.type
_entity.pdbx_description
1 polymer ?
#
loop_
_entity_poly.entity_id
_entity_poly.type
_entity_poly.pdbx_seq_one_letter_code
_entity_poly.pdbx_strand_id
1 'polypeptide(L)'
;MVSNDNFADRVFLNGTSVSTTGTNVGFTGEPGEPNHARFDPQLNSAWWSWTAPADGIVTIDTFGSNYDTTLAVYTGSAVNSLTEIDSNDDSFSLNNNIFTFQSAVQFTVNAGTTYQIAVDGFFSSTGLIDLNINLDIDDNLILGTSNDDTLFGTVENDQIEGLAGNDTIFGSEGINTLLGGDGNDVIYGGSQLDVIRGGSGNDTIFASEGNNEIFGGSGDDVIYSGSGDDFINSGTGNDTLFLGGGEDIIVLESGNGFDTINNFQLGLTTFDVANPNQLSIVDGQNGAQISSGGNLLAVVSSTQASTLNDNFDQVFV
;
A
#
# COMPACT_ATOMS: atom_id res chain seq x y z
N MET A 1 29.00 25.91 -10.94
CA MET A 1 27.59 25.55 -10.77
C MET A 1 26.83 26.23 -11.88
N VAL A 2 26.01 25.48 -12.62
CA VAL A 2 24.99 26.10 -13.50
C VAL A 2 24.00 26.78 -12.55
N SER A 3 23.65 28.04 -12.79
CA SER A 3 22.62 28.72 -11.99
C SER A 3 21.27 28.20 -12.49
N ASN A 4 20.51 27.57 -11.61
CA ASN A 4 19.16 27.07 -11.87
C ASN A 4 18.15 27.70 -10.91
N ASP A 5 18.38 28.99 -10.61
CA ASP A 5 17.58 29.83 -9.71
C ASP A 5 16.21 30.14 -10.32
N ASN A 6 16.18 30.48 -11.61
CA ASN A 6 14.91 30.65 -12.33
C ASN A 6 14.49 29.34 -13.03
N PHE A 7 13.18 29.11 -13.11
CA PHE A 7 12.53 28.08 -13.91
C PHE A 7 13.00 28.07 -15.36
N ALA A 8 13.27 29.23 -15.94
CA ALA A 8 13.79 29.36 -17.31
C ALA A 8 15.22 28.82 -17.47
N ASP A 9 16.01 28.83 -16.40
CA ASP A 9 17.42 28.42 -16.35
C ASP A 9 17.60 27.00 -15.78
N ARG A 10 16.50 26.26 -15.57
CA ARG A 10 16.50 24.92 -15.00
C ARG A 10 17.43 23.95 -15.72
N VAL A 11 18.01 23.03 -14.94
CA VAL A 11 18.92 21.99 -15.47
C VAL A 11 18.11 20.82 -16.02
N PHE A 12 18.41 20.41 -17.26
CA PHE A 12 17.77 19.27 -17.90
C PHE A 12 18.49 17.96 -17.56
N LEU A 13 17.73 16.99 -17.08
CA LEU A 13 18.15 15.67 -16.67
C LEU A 13 17.47 14.60 -17.55
N ASN A 14 18.14 13.46 -17.72
CA ASN A 14 17.65 12.32 -18.47
C ASN A 14 18.21 11.00 -17.94
N GLY A 15 17.53 9.90 -18.24
CA GLY A 15 17.92 8.57 -17.78
C GLY A 15 17.03 8.06 -16.65
N THR A 16 17.15 6.75 -16.36
CA THR A 16 16.36 6.06 -15.34
C THR A 16 16.93 6.25 -13.95
N SER A 17 18.24 6.44 -13.80
CA SER A 17 18.87 6.74 -12.51
C SER A 17 19.81 7.93 -12.68
N VAL A 18 19.53 9.02 -11.97
CA VAL A 18 20.23 10.30 -12.08
C VAL A 18 20.50 10.86 -10.69
N SER A 19 21.75 11.18 -10.40
CA SER A 19 22.12 12.01 -9.26
C SER A 19 22.79 13.29 -9.75
N THR A 20 22.39 14.42 -9.20
CA THR A 20 22.96 15.73 -9.53
C THR A 20 23.09 16.59 -8.28
N THR A 21 23.96 17.59 -8.34
CA THR A 21 24.21 18.49 -7.23
C THR A 21 23.87 19.93 -7.57
N GLY A 22 23.43 20.69 -6.57
CA GLY A 22 22.96 22.07 -6.69
C GLY A 22 23.18 22.87 -5.42
N THR A 23 22.61 24.06 -5.38
CA THR A 23 22.52 24.89 -4.18
C THR A 23 21.36 25.86 -4.35
N ASN A 24 20.71 26.23 -3.25
CA ASN A 24 19.80 27.38 -3.21
C ASN A 24 20.42 28.61 -2.50
N VAL A 25 21.73 28.59 -2.23
CA VAL A 25 22.40 29.70 -1.53
C VAL A 25 22.40 30.95 -2.41
N GLY A 26 21.64 31.95 -1.99
CA GLY A 26 21.50 33.23 -2.69
C GLY A 26 20.50 33.21 -3.84
N PHE A 27 19.69 32.15 -3.95
CA PHE A 27 18.57 32.06 -4.88
C PHE A 27 17.38 32.89 -4.39
N THR A 28 16.47 33.21 -5.29
CA THR A 28 15.31 34.05 -5.00
C THR A 28 14.09 33.59 -5.79
N GLY A 29 12.94 33.57 -5.13
CA GLY A 29 11.70 33.21 -5.80
C GLY A 29 11.30 34.16 -6.93
N GLU A 30 10.66 33.59 -7.95
CA GLU A 30 10.22 34.33 -9.13
C GLU A 30 8.70 34.65 -9.11
N PRO A 31 8.26 35.74 -9.76
CA PRO A 31 6.84 36.06 -9.83
C PRO A 31 6.01 34.94 -10.48
N GLY A 32 5.08 34.36 -9.71
CA GLY A 32 4.20 33.28 -10.16
C GLY A 32 4.68 31.89 -9.77
N GLU A 33 5.80 31.79 -9.07
CA GLU A 33 6.28 30.55 -8.48
C GLU A 33 5.30 30.00 -7.41
N PRO A 34 4.91 28.72 -7.49
CA PRO A 34 4.11 28.09 -6.46
C PRO A 34 4.92 27.89 -5.18
N ASN A 35 4.21 27.72 -4.06
CA ASN A 35 4.85 27.23 -2.84
C ASN A 35 5.15 25.73 -2.99
N HIS A 36 6.29 25.27 -2.50
CA HIS A 36 6.73 23.87 -2.63
C HIS A 36 6.45 23.11 -1.32
N ALA A 37 5.51 22.15 -1.36
CA ALA A 37 5.00 21.35 -0.24
C ALA A 37 4.29 22.14 0.89
N ARG A 38 4.71 23.37 1.17
CA ARG A 38 4.16 24.22 2.22
C ARG A 38 4.36 25.68 1.91
N PHE A 39 3.59 26.54 2.60
CA PHE A 39 3.77 27.99 2.50
C PHE A 39 5.10 28.43 3.10
N ASP A 40 5.91 29.13 2.30
CA ASP A 40 7.12 29.83 2.73
C ASP A 40 7.02 31.32 2.33
N PRO A 41 7.25 32.26 3.25
CA PRO A 41 7.25 33.69 2.93
C PRO A 41 8.36 34.10 1.95
N GLN A 42 9.42 33.30 1.80
CA GLN A 42 10.50 33.56 0.85
C GLN A 42 10.97 32.25 0.21
N LEU A 43 10.68 32.11 -1.08
CA LEU A 43 11.19 31.00 -1.88
C LEU A 43 12.65 31.26 -2.28
N ASN A 44 13.45 30.20 -2.26
CA ASN A 44 14.82 30.19 -2.78
C ASN A 44 15.04 28.99 -3.72
N SER A 45 14.01 28.59 -4.46
CA SER A 45 13.99 27.29 -5.13
C SER A 45 15.05 27.13 -6.21
N ALA A 46 15.61 25.94 -6.29
CA ALA A 46 16.44 25.49 -7.40
C ALA A 46 15.63 24.57 -8.32
N TRP A 47 15.77 24.77 -9.63
CA TRP A 47 14.93 24.12 -10.64
C TRP A 47 15.66 23.08 -11.49
N TRP A 48 15.04 21.92 -11.66
CA TRP A 48 15.43 20.90 -12.63
C TRP A 48 14.25 20.51 -13.53
N SER A 49 14.57 19.90 -14.66
CA SER A 49 13.60 19.32 -15.58
C SER A 49 14.05 17.92 -15.92
N TRP A 50 13.19 16.92 -15.77
CA TRP A 50 13.49 15.54 -16.11
C TRP A 50 12.42 14.99 -17.04
N THR A 51 12.83 14.31 -18.11
CA THR A 51 11.89 13.64 -19.02
C THR A 51 11.98 12.15 -18.80
N ALA A 52 10.87 11.52 -18.43
CA ALA A 52 10.81 10.10 -18.15
C ALA A 52 11.18 9.29 -19.41
N PRO A 53 12.23 8.46 -19.38
CA PRO A 53 12.64 7.67 -20.54
C PRO A 53 11.74 6.46 -20.82
N ALA A 54 10.96 6.03 -19.84
CA ALA A 54 10.02 4.91 -19.88
C ALA A 54 8.83 5.19 -18.94
N ASP A 55 7.78 4.38 -19.06
CA ASP A 55 6.74 4.30 -18.04
C ASP A 55 7.34 3.63 -16.78
N GLY A 56 6.75 3.88 -15.62
CA GLY A 56 7.18 3.28 -14.36
C GLY A 56 6.91 4.17 -13.16
N ILE A 57 7.54 3.88 -12.03
CA ILE A 57 7.44 4.69 -10.81
C ILE A 57 8.77 5.37 -10.53
N VAL A 58 8.73 6.68 -10.36
CA VAL A 58 9.91 7.45 -10.01
C VAL A 58 9.90 7.79 -8.54
N THR A 59 11.00 7.51 -7.85
CA THR A 59 11.34 8.14 -6.58
C THR A 59 12.28 9.32 -6.85
N ILE A 60 11.92 10.49 -6.33
CA ILE A 60 12.78 11.68 -6.36
C ILE A 60 13.04 12.08 -4.91
N ASP A 61 14.31 12.20 -4.53
CA ASP A 61 14.71 12.55 -3.17
C ASP A 61 15.84 13.57 -3.12
N THR A 62 15.98 14.19 -1.95
CA THR A 62 17.07 15.12 -1.66
C THR A 62 18.12 14.56 -0.70
N PHE A 63 18.23 13.23 -0.57
CA PHE A 63 19.16 12.59 0.37
C PHE A 63 20.61 12.92 0.02
N GLY A 64 21.33 13.44 1.04
CA GLY A 64 22.68 14.00 0.90
C GLY A 64 22.72 15.51 1.12
N SER A 65 21.59 16.20 0.88
CA SER A 65 21.47 17.64 1.12
C SER A 65 21.76 18.01 2.57
N ASN A 66 22.43 19.15 2.78
CA ASN A 66 22.96 19.53 4.10
C ASN A 66 22.09 20.54 4.86
N TYR A 67 20.83 20.68 4.45
CA TYR A 67 19.84 21.58 5.03
C TYR A 67 18.46 20.93 4.93
N ASP A 68 17.50 21.56 5.59
CA ASP A 68 16.10 21.14 5.62
C ASP A 68 15.40 21.52 4.31
N THR A 69 15.10 20.52 3.47
CA THR A 69 14.64 20.72 2.09
C THR A 69 13.15 20.53 1.97
N THR A 70 12.49 21.34 1.13
CA THR A 70 11.19 21.00 0.55
C THR A 70 11.38 20.56 -0.90
N LEU A 71 10.55 19.63 -1.36
CA LEU A 71 10.58 19.08 -2.71
C LEU A 71 9.18 19.13 -3.32
N ALA A 72 9.07 19.60 -4.55
CA ALA A 72 7.82 19.54 -5.30
C ALA A 72 8.05 19.22 -6.77
N VAL A 73 7.13 18.48 -7.36
CA VAL A 73 7.18 18.05 -8.76
C VAL A 73 5.93 18.51 -9.48
N TYR A 74 6.14 19.04 -10.69
CA TYR A 74 5.10 19.64 -11.51
C TYR A 74 5.14 19.13 -12.95
N THR A 75 4.01 19.26 -13.64
CA THR A 75 3.97 19.32 -15.10
C THR A 75 3.66 20.74 -15.57
N GLY A 76 3.97 21.05 -16.83
CA GLY A 76 3.76 22.36 -17.43
C GLY A 76 5.04 22.98 -18.00
N SER A 77 4.87 24.09 -18.72
CA SER A 77 5.95 24.74 -19.48
C SER A 77 6.25 26.18 -19.06
N ALA A 78 5.52 26.74 -18.09
CA ALA A 78 5.71 28.08 -17.57
C ALA A 78 5.45 28.12 -16.06
N VAL A 79 6.26 28.87 -15.31
CA VAL A 79 6.25 28.91 -13.85
C VAL A 79 4.88 29.25 -13.25
N ASN A 80 4.13 30.15 -13.91
CA ASN A 80 2.83 30.63 -13.47
C ASN A 80 1.64 29.75 -13.92
N SER A 81 1.93 28.60 -14.53
CA SER A 81 0.92 27.65 -15.01
C SER A 81 1.35 26.20 -14.78
N LEU A 82 2.15 25.95 -13.74
CA LEU A 82 2.52 24.61 -13.32
C LEU A 82 1.33 23.91 -12.66
N THR A 83 1.22 22.60 -12.90
CA THR A 83 0.27 21.73 -12.20
C THR A 83 1.09 20.78 -11.34
N GLU A 84 0.84 20.80 -10.03
CA GLU A 84 1.54 19.93 -9.07
C GLU A 84 1.15 18.47 -9.29
N ILE A 85 2.13 17.59 -9.22
CA ILE A 85 1.96 16.14 -9.25
C ILE A 85 2.07 15.59 -7.85
N ASP A 86 3.15 15.95 -7.15
CA ASP A 86 3.41 15.54 -5.77
C ASP A 86 4.38 16.52 -5.10
N SER A 87 4.33 16.61 -3.78
CA SER A 87 5.23 17.46 -2.99
C SER A 87 5.38 16.95 -1.55
N ASN A 88 6.56 17.17 -0.97
CA ASN A 88 6.89 16.76 0.39
C ASN A 88 7.90 17.72 1.03
N ASP A 89 7.81 17.94 2.34
CA ASP A 89 8.79 18.71 3.12
C ASP A 89 9.60 17.88 4.13
N ASP A 90 9.25 16.62 4.37
CA ASP A 90 10.04 15.70 5.19
C ASP A 90 9.80 14.25 4.73
N SER A 91 10.86 13.53 4.37
CA SER A 91 10.74 12.08 4.18
C SER A 91 10.71 11.39 5.55
N PHE A 92 9.67 10.59 5.79
CA PHE A 92 9.80 9.45 6.68
C PHE A 92 10.63 8.41 5.95
N SER A 93 11.94 8.33 6.24
CA SER A 93 12.81 7.35 5.60
C SER A 93 12.16 5.96 5.69
N LEU A 94 11.83 5.38 4.52
CA LEU A 94 11.28 4.04 4.35
C LEU A 94 12.18 2.94 4.93
N ASN A 95 13.38 3.29 5.41
CA ASN A 95 14.34 2.40 6.03
C ASN A 95 14.83 2.99 7.36
N ASN A 96 14.07 2.85 8.46
CA ASN A 96 14.50 2.90 9.89
C ASN A 96 13.79 3.91 10.83
N ASN A 97 12.62 4.50 10.49
CA ASN A 97 11.88 5.40 11.41
C ASN A 97 12.70 6.59 11.95
N ILE A 98 13.63 7.11 11.16
CA ILE A 98 14.44 8.30 11.49
C ILE A 98 13.88 9.47 10.71
N PHE A 99 13.46 10.53 11.41
CA PHE A 99 13.14 11.82 10.78
C PHE A 99 14.39 12.35 10.08
N THR A 100 14.30 12.53 8.76
CA THR A 100 15.32 13.18 7.96
C THR A 100 14.81 14.53 7.52
N PHE A 101 15.64 15.57 7.59
CA PHE A 101 15.34 16.91 7.04
C PHE A 101 15.43 16.94 5.49
N GLN A 102 15.40 15.77 4.85
CA GLN A 102 15.45 15.61 3.41
C GLN A 102 14.09 15.09 2.96
N SER A 103 13.64 15.57 1.81
CA SER A 103 12.35 15.28 1.23
C SER A 103 12.44 14.15 0.20
N ALA A 104 11.34 13.43 0.03
CA ALA A 104 11.19 12.43 -1.02
C ALA A 104 9.74 12.39 -1.51
N VAL A 105 9.54 12.22 -2.81
CA VAL A 105 8.25 11.97 -3.46
C VAL A 105 8.34 10.71 -4.30
N GLN A 106 7.21 10.02 -4.47
CA GLN A 106 7.12 8.82 -5.30
C GLN A 106 5.80 8.83 -6.07
N PHE A 107 5.86 8.71 -7.40
CA PHE A 107 4.68 8.76 -8.24
C PHE A 107 4.89 8.05 -9.58
N THR A 108 3.79 7.64 -10.20
CA THR A 108 3.77 6.99 -11.52
C THR A 108 4.05 8.00 -12.63
N VAL A 109 4.86 7.61 -13.61
CA VAL A 109 5.24 8.44 -14.75
C VAL A 109 4.95 7.78 -16.08
N ASN A 110 4.59 8.61 -17.06
CA ASN A 110 4.47 8.19 -18.46
C ASN A 110 5.71 8.60 -19.27
N ALA A 111 6.22 7.69 -20.10
CA ALA A 111 7.34 7.87 -21.01
C ALA A 111 7.16 9.12 -21.88
N GLY A 112 8.22 9.92 -21.97
CA GLY A 112 8.24 11.16 -22.74
C GLY A 112 7.57 12.35 -22.05
N THR A 113 6.93 12.17 -20.89
CA THR A 113 6.44 13.29 -20.08
C THR A 113 7.60 14.01 -19.40
N THR A 114 7.61 15.33 -19.46
CA THR A 114 8.59 16.18 -18.78
C THR A 114 8.03 16.70 -17.46
N TYR A 115 8.74 16.39 -16.38
CA TYR A 115 8.47 16.85 -15.02
C TYR A 115 9.42 17.98 -14.66
N GLN A 116 8.89 19.00 -13.97
CA GLN A 116 9.65 20.12 -13.43
C GLN A 116 9.79 19.90 -11.93
N ILE A 117 11.02 19.96 -11.44
CA ILE A 117 11.36 19.61 -10.06
C ILE A 117 11.89 20.88 -9.39
N ALA A 118 11.27 21.27 -8.29
CA ALA A 118 11.70 22.37 -7.44
C ALA A 118 12.20 21.82 -6.11
N VAL A 119 13.40 22.23 -5.71
CA VAL A 119 13.93 22.00 -4.36
C VAL A 119 14.13 23.35 -3.70
N ASP A 120 13.46 23.58 -2.58
CA ASP A 120 13.63 24.76 -1.75
C ASP A 120 13.99 24.34 -0.31
N GLY A 121 13.97 25.27 0.65
CA GLY A 121 14.25 24.98 2.04
C GLY A 121 13.09 25.30 2.97
N PHE A 122 12.93 24.45 3.98
CA PHE A 122 11.98 24.65 5.06
C PHE A 122 12.33 25.94 5.83
N PHE A 123 11.38 26.88 5.91
CA PHE A 123 11.58 28.23 6.48
C PHE A 123 12.78 28.97 5.87
N SER A 124 12.85 28.98 4.54
CA SER A 124 13.87 29.66 3.76
C SER A 124 15.30 29.16 4.06
N SER A 125 15.45 27.92 4.55
CA SER A 125 16.75 27.29 4.77
C SER A 125 17.53 27.17 3.46
N THR A 126 18.86 27.33 3.51
CA THR A 126 19.69 27.23 2.31
C THR A 126 20.92 26.38 2.52
N GLY A 127 21.35 25.69 1.48
CA GLY A 127 22.54 24.86 1.50
C GLY A 127 22.88 24.25 0.15
N LEU A 128 23.59 23.13 0.22
CA LEU A 128 23.91 22.29 -0.94
C LEU A 128 22.81 21.26 -1.12
N ILE A 129 22.44 21.05 -2.38
CA ILE A 129 21.39 20.12 -2.79
C ILE A 129 22.08 18.92 -3.40
N ASP A 130 21.77 17.73 -2.91
CA ASP A 130 21.92 16.49 -3.65
C ASP A 130 20.51 16.07 -4.09
N LEU A 131 20.28 15.96 -5.40
CA LEU A 131 18.99 15.56 -5.98
C LEU A 131 19.18 14.22 -6.68
N ASN A 132 18.41 13.23 -6.25
CA ASN A 132 18.43 11.88 -6.80
C ASN A 132 17.08 11.57 -7.44
N ILE A 133 17.13 10.97 -8.63
CA ILE A 133 15.97 10.49 -9.38
C ILE A 133 16.23 9.03 -9.68
N ASN A 134 15.35 8.15 -9.22
CA ASN A 134 15.40 6.73 -9.51
C ASN A 134 14.04 6.29 -10.06
N LEU A 135 13.97 6.11 -11.37
CA LEU A 135 12.85 5.51 -12.07
C LEU A 135 13.01 4.00 -12.02
N ASP A 136 12.14 3.37 -11.25
CA ASP A 136 11.87 1.96 -11.37
C ASP A 136 11.05 1.74 -12.65
N ILE A 137 11.65 1.00 -13.58
CA ILE A 137 11.04 0.62 -14.85
C ILE A 137 10.56 -0.82 -14.82
N ASP A 138 10.77 -1.53 -13.71
CA ASP A 138 10.21 -2.85 -13.55
C ASP A 138 8.70 -2.65 -13.31
N ASP A 139 7.86 -3.21 -14.19
CA ASP A 139 6.39 -3.09 -14.15
C ASP A 139 5.73 -3.70 -12.90
N ASN A 140 6.57 -4.13 -11.95
CA ASN A 140 6.23 -4.83 -10.72
C ASN A 140 5.91 -3.89 -9.55
N LEU A 141 5.93 -2.56 -9.70
CA LEU A 141 5.39 -1.64 -8.70
C LEU A 141 4.34 -0.74 -9.35
N ILE A 142 3.14 -0.68 -8.77
CA ILE A 142 1.99 0.06 -9.29
C ILE A 142 1.37 0.84 -8.13
N LEU A 143 1.33 2.17 -8.23
CA LEU A 143 0.77 3.04 -7.20
C LEU A 143 -0.44 3.79 -7.74
N GLY A 144 -1.53 3.77 -6.97
CA GLY A 144 -2.69 4.62 -7.10
C GLY A 144 -2.43 6.04 -6.59
N THR A 145 -3.51 6.74 -6.31
CA THR A 145 -3.55 8.13 -5.84
C THR A 145 -4.36 8.23 -4.55
N SER A 146 -4.72 9.43 -4.12
CA SER A 146 -5.62 9.62 -2.98
C SER A 146 -7.12 9.63 -3.37
N ASN A 147 -7.44 9.16 -4.58
CA ASN A 147 -8.79 9.08 -5.11
C ASN A 147 -9.10 7.62 -5.47
N ASP A 148 -10.38 7.33 -5.72
CA ASP A 148 -10.80 6.03 -6.24
C ASP A 148 -10.09 5.68 -7.57
N ASP A 149 -9.25 4.65 -7.54
CA ASP A 149 -8.43 4.19 -8.66
C ASP A 149 -8.83 2.80 -9.19
N THR A 150 -8.35 2.46 -10.38
CA THR A 150 -8.43 1.10 -10.93
C THR A 150 -7.05 0.67 -11.40
N LEU A 151 -6.46 -0.29 -10.69
CA LEU A 151 -5.07 -0.71 -10.85
C LEU A 151 -5.01 -2.14 -11.40
N PHE A 152 -4.11 -2.37 -12.36
CA PHE A 152 -3.94 -3.65 -13.03
C PHE A 152 -2.49 -4.10 -12.98
N GLY A 153 -2.25 -5.20 -12.28
CA GLY A 153 -1.03 -5.98 -12.34
C GLY A 153 -0.82 -6.64 -13.70
N THR A 154 0.38 -7.16 -13.88
CA THR A 154 0.90 -7.79 -15.06
C THR A 154 0.81 -9.32 -14.95
N VAL A 155 1.70 -10.04 -15.63
CA VAL A 155 1.87 -11.50 -15.45
C VAL A 155 3.10 -11.81 -14.61
N GLU A 156 3.80 -10.77 -14.15
CA GLU A 156 4.96 -10.84 -13.29
C GLU A 156 4.54 -10.70 -11.81
N ASN A 157 5.50 -10.57 -10.91
CA ASN A 157 5.21 -10.45 -9.48
C ASN A 157 5.06 -8.98 -9.13
N ASP A 158 3.84 -8.49 -9.01
CA ASP A 158 3.58 -7.06 -8.79
C ASP A 158 3.40 -6.71 -7.31
N GLN A 159 3.82 -5.52 -6.93
CA GLN A 159 3.43 -4.80 -5.74
C GLN A 159 2.48 -3.68 -6.16
N ILE A 160 1.23 -3.74 -5.71
CA ILE A 160 0.19 -2.78 -6.08
C ILE A 160 -0.35 -2.11 -4.82
N GLU A 161 -0.37 -0.78 -4.78
CA GLU A 161 -0.91 0.00 -3.64
C GLU A 161 -1.97 1.00 -4.12
N GLY A 162 -3.19 0.90 -3.58
CA GLY A 162 -4.30 1.83 -3.85
C GLY A 162 -4.11 3.20 -3.21
N LEU A 163 -3.56 3.21 -1.99
CA LEU A 163 -3.36 4.36 -1.11
C LEU A 163 -4.63 4.83 -0.42
N ALA A 164 -5.33 5.85 -0.92
CA ALA A 164 -6.56 6.32 -0.28
C ALA A 164 -7.63 6.48 -1.34
N GLY A 165 -8.88 6.22 -1.01
CA GLY A 165 -9.95 6.11 -2.00
C GLY A 165 -10.55 4.72 -1.96
N ASN A 166 -11.66 4.51 -2.67
CA ASN A 166 -12.25 3.18 -2.82
C ASN A 166 -11.70 2.58 -4.12
N ASP A 167 -10.66 1.78 -4.00
CA ASP A 167 -9.87 1.33 -5.12
C ASP A 167 -10.35 -0.02 -5.65
N THR A 168 -10.07 -0.28 -6.92
CA THR A 168 -10.23 -1.62 -7.51
C THR A 168 -8.87 -2.13 -8.01
N ILE A 169 -8.38 -3.20 -7.40
CA ILE A 169 -7.05 -3.76 -7.68
C ILE A 169 -7.18 -5.15 -8.33
N PHE A 170 -6.46 -5.37 -9.43
CA PHE A 170 -6.36 -6.67 -10.10
C PHE A 170 -4.91 -7.15 -10.13
N GLY A 171 -4.55 -8.16 -9.34
CA GLY A 171 -3.18 -8.72 -9.29
C GLY A 171 -2.81 -9.65 -10.46
N SER A 172 -3.79 -10.16 -11.22
CA SER A 172 -3.56 -10.97 -12.43
C SER A 172 -2.80 -12.30 -12.19
N GLU A 173 -1.71 -12.60 -12.91
CA GLU A 173 -0.86 -13.78 -12.64
C GLU A 173 0.39 -13.32 -11.92
N GLY A 174 0.92 -14.10 -10.98
CA GLY A 174 2.18 -13.74 -10.31
C GLY A 174 2.09 -14.00 -8.82
N ILE A 175 3.20 -13.86 -8.12
CA ILE A 175 3.20 -13.78 -6.65
C ILE A 175 3.12 -12.29 -6.31
N ASN A 176 1.92 -11.80 -6.03
CA ASN A 176 1.69 -10.37 -5.87
C ASN A 176 1.64 -9.94 -4.41
N THR A 177 1.94 -8.66 -4.16
CA THR A 177 1.63 -7.96 -2.92
C THR A 177 0.62 -6.87 -3.22
N LEU A 178 -0.61 -7.03 -2.74
CA LEU A 178 -1.72 -6.13 -3.03
C LEU A 178 -2.15 -5.40 -1.75
N LEU A 179 -2.15 -4.08 -1.78
CA LEU A 179 -2.47 -3.18 -0.67
C LEU A 179 -3.60 -2.25 -1.11
N GLY A 180 -4.80 -2.37 -0.51
CA GLY A 180 -5.90 -1.45 -0.75
C GLY A 180 -5.58 -0.06 -0.20
N GLY A 181 -5.44 0.03 1.13
CA GLY A 181 -5.08 1.26 1.82
C GLY A 181 -6.25 1.80 2.64
N ASP A 182 -6.53 3.10 2.57
CA ASP A 182 -7.66 3.72 3.25
C ASP A 182 -8.87 3.84 2.30
N GLY A 183 -9.96 3.16 2.59
CA GLY A 183 -11.20 3.22 1.83
C GLY A 183 -11.90 1.88 1.79
N ASN A 184 -12.96 1.74 1.00
CA ASN A 184 -13.64 0.45 0.84
C ASN A 184 -13.19 -0.15 -0.48
N ASP A 185 -12.18 -1.00 -0.42
CA ASP A 185 -11.46 -1.47 -1.61
C ASP A 185 -12.04 -2.78 -2.15
N VAL A 186 -11.83 -3.03 -3.44
CA VAL A 186 -12.14 -4.29 -4.10
C VAL A 186 -10.86 -4.88 -4.68
N ILE A 187 -10.39 -5.99 -4.10
CA ILE A 187 -9.10 -6.58 -4.47
C ILE A 187 -9.31 -7.97 -5.08
N TYR A 188 -8.76 -8.20 -6.26
CA TYR A 188 -8.68 -9.50 -6.93
C TYR A 188 -7.23 -9.97 -6.92
N GLY A 189 -6.91 -10.99 -6.11
CA GLY A 189 -5.56 -11.59 -5.98
C GLY A 189 -5.05 -12.12 -7.31
N GLY A 190 -5.76 -13.11 -7.83
CA GLY A 190 -5.49 -13.68 -9.13
C GLY A 190 -5.08 -15.14 -9.01
N SER A 191 -3.86 -15.47 -9.43
CA SER A 191 -3.35 -16.83 -9.35
C SER A 191 -1.96 -16.88 -8.75
N GLN A 192 -1.66 -17.98 -8.05
CA GLN A 192 -0.44 -18.23 -7.27
C GLN A 192 -0.53 -17.63 -5.86
N LEU A 193 0.55 -17.70 -5.09
CA LEU A 193 0.56 -17.22 -3.71
C LEU A 193 0.60 -15.69 -3.73
N ASP A 194 -0.50 -15.05 -3.34
CA ASP A 194 -0.55 -13.60 -3.17
C ASP A 194 -0.53 -13.22 -1.68
N VAL A 195 0.01 -12.04 -1.39
CA VAL A 195 -0.15 -11.36 -0.09
C VAL A 195 -1.12 -10.21 -0.30
N ILE A 196 -2.27 -10.25 0.37
CA ILE A 196 -3.36 -9.31 0.15
C ILE A 196 -3.69 -8.61 1.47
N ARG A 197 -3.76 -7.28 1.44
CA ARG A 197 -4.11 -6.42 2.57
C ARG A 197 -5.20 -5.44 2.14
N GLY A 198 -6.39 -5.52 2.74
CA GLY A 198 -7.48 -4.55 2.52
C GLY A 198 -7.08 -3.19 3.05
N GLY A 199 -6.93 -3.07 4.38
CA GLY A 199 -6.48 -1.84 5.02
C GLY A 199 -7.55 -1.27 5.94
N SER A 200 -7.83 0.02 5.83
CA SER A 200 -8.86 0.70 6.62
C SER A 200 -10.14 0.86 5.81
N GLY A 201 -11.25 0.29 6.25
CA GLY A 201 -12.56 0.42 5.63
C GLY A 201 -13.18 -0.95 5.42
N ASN A 202 -14.32 -1.00 4.74
CA ASN A 202 -15.05 -2.26 4.55
C ASN A 202 -14.66 -2.85 3.20
N ASP A 203 -13.65 -3.72 3.19
CA ASP A 203 -13.03 -4.21 1.98
C ASP A 203 -13.71 -5.46 1.43
N THR A 204 -13.60 -5.69 0.13
CA THR A 204 -14.00 -6.93 -0.53
C THR A 204 -12.81 -7.58 -1.22
N ILE A 205 -12.38 -8.72 -0.70
CA ILE A 205 -11.19 -9.43 -1.17
C ILE A 205 -11.58 -10.74 -1.87
N PHE A 206 -11.08 -10.94 -3.09
CA PHE A 206 -11.19 -12.18 -3.86
C PHE A 206 -9.79 -12.74 -4.13
N ALA A 207 -9.25 -13.53 -3.20
CA ALA A 207 -7.89 -14.06 -3.31
C ALA A 207 -7.73 -15.09 -4.45
N SER A 208 -8.80 -15.82 -4.79
CA SER A 208 -8.89 -16.68 -5.97
C SER A 208 -8.05 -17.97 -5.91
N GLU A 209 -7.03 -18.17 -6.74
CA GLU A 209 -6.25 -19.42 -6.76
C GLU A 209 -4.88 -19.26 -6.09
N GLY A 210 -4.47 -20.20 -5.25
CA GLY A 210 -3.15 -20.22 -4.63
C GLY A 210 -3.22 -20.27 -3.11
N ASN A 211 -2.08 -20.43 -2.47
CA ASN A 211 -1.99 -20.47 -1.00
C ASN A 211 -1.76 -19.05 -0.50
N ASN A 212 -2.81 -18.28 -0.25
CA ASN A 212 -2.69 -16.83 -0.07
C ASN A 212 -2.46 -16.44 1.39
N GLU A 213 -1.84 -15.29 1.61
CA GLU A 213 -1.86 -14.60 2.91
C GLU A 213 -2.81 -13.40 2.84
N ILE A 214 -3.93 -13.47 3.55
CA ILE A 214 -5.02 -12.50 3.45
C ILE A 214 -5.19 -11.77 4.77
N PHE A 215 -5.15 -10.44 4.71
CA PHE A 215 -5.40 -9.55 5.83
C PHE A 215 -6.54 -8.59 5.46
N GLY A 216 -7.67 -8.65 6.16
CA GLY A 216 -8.79 -7.72 5.95
C GLY A 216 -8.39 -6.32 6.40
N GLY A 217 -8.20 -6.16 7.71
CA GLY A 217 -7.63 -4.95 8.29
C GLY A 217 -8.57 -4.39 9.35
N SER A 218 -9.08 -3.18 9.16
CA SER A 218 -10.09 -2.62 10.06
C SER A 218 -11.34 -2.23 9.30
N GLY A 219 -12.51 -2.65 9.77
CA GLY A 219 -13.78 -2.42 9.09
C GLY A 219 -14.55 -3.73 9.03
N ASP A 220 -15.77 -3.72 8.49
CA ASP A 220 -16.54 -4.96 8.30
C ASP A 220 -16.23 -5.53 6.91
N ASP A 221 -15.29 -6.48 6.83
CA ASP A 221 -14.73 -6.97 5.56
C ASP A 221 -15.47 -8.18 4.98
N VAL A 222 -15.36 -8.38 3.66
CA VAL A 222 -15.84 -9.58 2.96
C VAL A 222 -14.69 -10.26 2.24
N ILE A 223 -14.35 -11.49 2.65
CA ILE A 223 -13.19 -12.23 2.13
C ILE A 223 -13.64 -13.51 1.45
N TYR A 224 -13.23 -13.70 0.19
CA TYR A 224 -13.34 -14.95 -0.55
C TYR A 224 -11.93 -15.52 -0.75
N SER A 225 -11.57 -16.54 0.03
CA SER A 225 -10.20 -17.09 0.02
C SER A 225 -9.90 -17.87 -1.26
N GLY A 226 -10.91 -18.60 -1.75
CA GLY A 226 -10.78 -19.37 -2.99
C GLY A 226 -10.09 -20.70 -2.76
N SER A 227 -9.30 -21.17 -3.73
CA SER A 227 -8.67 -22.49 -3.66
C SER A 227 -7.19 -22.40 -3.30
N GLY A 228 -6.71 -23.35 -2.50
CA GLY A 228 -5.36 -23.38 -1.98
C GLY A 228 -5.40 -23.40 -0.46
N ASP A 229 -4.25 -23.58 0.17
CA ASP A 229 -4.12 -23.55 1.62
C ASP A 229 -3.92 -22.09 2.05
N ASP A 230 -4.99 -21.40 2.42
CA ASP A 230 -4.95 -19.96 2.70
C ASP A 230 -4.66 -19.66 4.18
N PHE A 231 -3.93 -18.59 4.45
CA PHE A 231 -3.81 -17.98 5.77
C PHE A 231 -4.64 -16.70 5.81
N ILE A 232 -5.55 -16.58 6.79
CA ILE A 232 -6.53 -15.49 6.83
C ILE A 232 -6.56 -14.85 8.21
N ASN A 233 -6.33 -13.54 8.27
CA ASN A 233 -6.64 -12.69 9.41
C ASN A 233 -7.57 -11.57 8.94
N SER A 234 -8.87 -11.66 9.26
CA SER A 234 -9.82 -10.63 8.84
C SER A 234 -9.62 -9.29 9.57
N GLY A 235 -8.92 -9.28 10.70
CA GLY A 235 -8.63 -8.06 11.44
C GLY A 235 -9.82 -7.61 12.30
N THR A 236 -9.94 -6.32 12.59
CA THR A 236 -10.98 -5.78 13.48
C THR A 236 -12.25 -5.45 12.73
N GLY A 237 -13.40 -5.97 13.14
CA GLY A 237 -14.62 -5.77 12.37
C GLY A 237 -15.70 -6.74 12.77
N ASN A 238 -16.78 -6.82 11.99
CA ASN A 238 -17.60 -8.02 11.95
C ASN A 238 -17.51 -8.55 10.52
N ASP A 239 -16.58 -9.47 10.31
CA ASP A 239 -16.17 -9.84 8.97
C ASP A 239 -16.99 -11.02 8.44
N THR A 240 -17.05 -11.16 7.12
CA THR A 240 -17.68 -12.30 6.45
C THR A 240 -16.68 -13.02 5.56
N LEU A 241 -16.30 -14.22 5.96
CA LEU A 241 -15.36 -15.07 5.23
C LEU A 241 -16.13 -16.14 4.46
N PHE A 242 -15.74 -16.37 3.22
CA PHE A 242 -16.16 -17.46 2.36
C PHE A 242 -14.93 -18.27 1.97
N LEU A 243 -14.74 -19.40 2.65
CA LEU A 243 -13.63 -20.30 2.33
C LEU A 243 -13.95 -21.07 1.04
N GLY A 244 -12.91 -21.39 0.29
CA GLY A 244 -13.02 -22.34 -0.81
C GLY A 244 -12.48 -23.71 -0.42
N GLY A 245 -11.41 -24.16 -1.07
CA GLY A 245 -10.92 -25.52 -0.87
C GLY A 245 -9.42 -25.55 -0.64
N GLY A 246 -8.97 -26.38 0.30
CA GLY A 246 -7.59 -26.43 0.77
C GLY A 246 -7.58 -26.46 2.28
N GLU A 247 -6.39 -26.55 2.87
CA GLU A 247 -6.18 -26.51 4.31
C GLU A 247 -6.00 -25.07 4.81
N ASP A 248 -7.12 -24.39 5.08
CA ASP A 248 -7.10 -22.99 5.50
C ASP A 248 -6.74 -22.82 6.98
N ILE A 249 -5.99 -21.75 7.30
CA ILE A 249 -5.73 -21.28 8.66
C ILE A 249 -6.43 -19.94 8.85
N ILE A 250 -7.32 -19.86 9.82
CA ILE A 250 -8.00 -18.62 10.21
C ILE A 250 -7.47 -18.17 11.56
N VAL A 251 -6.92 -16.96 11.59
CA VAL A 251 -6.42 -16.33 12.80
C VAL A 251 -7.52 -15.56 13.48
N LEU A 252 -7.71 -15.84 14.77
CA LEU A 252 -8.65 -15.14 15.62
C LEU A 252 -7.89 -14.42 16.73
N GLU A 253 -7.90 -13.08 16.66
CA GLU A 253 -7.20 -12.21 17.60
C GLU A 253 -8.15 -11.35 18.44
N SER A 254 -7.66 -10.88 19.58
CA SER A 254 -8.38 -9.97 20.48
C SER A 254 -8.65 -8.64 19.80
N GLY A 255 -9.89 -8.38 19.41
CA GLY A 255 -10.23 -7.18 18.63
C GLY A 255 -11.01 -7.48 17.36
N ASN A 256 -11.01 -8.72 16.87
CA ASN A 256 -11.64 -9.10 15.60
C ASN A 256 -13.16 -9.01 15.55
N GLY A 257 -13.81 -8.52 16.60
CA GLY A 257 -15.28 -8.44 16.70
C GLY A 257 -16.00 -9.78 16.47
N PHE A 258 -17.09 -9.76 15.69
CA PHE A 258 -17.99 -10.92 15.51
C PHE A 258 -18.05 -11.39 14.06
N ASP A 259 -17.18 -12.33 13.71
CA ASP A 259 -17.05 -12.80 12.33
C ASP A 259 -18.01 -13.93 11.96
N THR A 260 -18.35 -14.00 10.67
CA THR A 260 -19.14 -15.07 10.05
C THR A 260 -18.26 -15.83 9.07
N ILE A 261 -18.07 -17.12 9.30
CA ILE A 261 -17.21 -17.97 8.45
C ILE A 261 -18.07 -19.02 7.76
N ASN A 262 -18.08 -18.95 6.42
CA ASN A 262 -18.86 -19.81 5.55
C ASN A 262 -17.97 -20.84 4.86
N ASN A 263 -18.55 -21.99 4.53
CA ASN A 263 -17.94 -23.07 3.74
C ASN A 263 -16.69 -23.75 4.34
N PHE A 264 -16.44 -23.62 5.64
CA PHE A 264 -15.33 -24.33 6.28
C PHE A 264 -15.48 -25.86 6.19
N GLN A 265 -14.35 -26.55 6.08
CA GLN A 265 -14.30 -28.01 5.97
C GLN A 265 -13.58 -28.60 7.19
N LEU A 266 -14.28 -29.46 7.93
CA LEU A 266 -13.71 -30.12 9.10
C LEU A 266 -12.48 -30.97 8.71
N GLY A 267 -11.36 -30.72 9.38
CA GLY A 267 -10.09 -31.42 9.13
C GLY A 267 -9.24 -30.81 8.02
N LEU A 268 -9.72 -29.76 7.35
CA LEU A 268 -8.93 -28.94 6.45
C LEU A 268 -8.82 -27.50 6.98
N THR A 269 -9.89 -26.95 7.56
CA THR A 269 -9.83 -25.64 8.22
C THR A 269 -9.31 -25.76 9.66
N THR A 270 -8.26 -25.01 9.96
CA THR A 270 -7.67 -24.83 11.29
C THR A 270 -7.95 -23.42 11.81
N PHE A 271 -8.36 -23.31 13.07
CA PHE A 271 -8.49 -22.02 13.74
C PHE A 271 -7.27 -21.81 14.65
N ASP A 272 -6.43 -20.82 14.33
CA ASP A 272 -5.36 -20.38 15.22
C ASP A 272 -5.90 -19.30 16.16
N VAL A 273 -5.87 -19.58 17.45
CA VAL A 273 -6.54 -18.77 18.45
C VAL A 273 -5.50 -18.20 19.40
N ALA A 274 -5.08 -16.96 19.16
CA ALA A 274 -4.17 -16.24 20.06
C ALA A 274 -4.82 -15.99 21.44
N ASN A 275 -6.16 -15.90 21.50
CA ASN A 275 -6.92 -15.80 22.73
C ASN A 275 -8.20 -16.65 22.67
N PRO A 276 -8.34 -17.73 23.47
CA PRO A 276 -9.37 -18.78 23.33
C PRO A 276 -10.83 -18.33 23.55
N ASN A 277 -11.08 -17.02 23.59
CA ASN A 277 -12.32 -16.41 24.06
C ASN A 277 -13.14 -15.64 22.99
N GLN A 278 -12.91 -15.86 21.70
CA GLN A 278 -13.60 -15.08 20.65
C GLN A 278 -14.35 -15.87 19.58
N LEU A 279 -14.37 -17.21 19.61
CA LEU A 279 -15.18 -17.95 18.64
C LEU A 279 -16.69 -17.73 18.92
N SER A 280 -17.43 -17.40 17.87
CA SER A 280 -18.90 -17.48 17.77
C SER A 280 -19.24 -18.06 16.40
N ILE A 281 -19.92 -19.20 16.34
CA ILE A 281 -20.43 -19.79 15.09
C ILE A 281 -21.96 -19.91 15.24
N VAL A 282 -22.78 -19.57 14.24
CA VAL A 282 -24.26 -19.68 14.23
C VAL A 282 -24.74 -20.39 12.96
N ASP A 283 -25.60 -21.40 13.09
CA ASP A 283 -26.24 -22.09 11.96
C ASP A 283 -27.73 -21.74 11.79
N GLY A 284 -28.08 -21.34 10.57
CA GLY A 284 -29.43 -21.38 10.03
C GLY A 284 -29.72 -22.71 9.32
N GLN A 285 -30.29 -23.66 10.07
CA GLN A 285 -30.97 -24.88 9.57
C GLN A 285 -30.12 -26.01 8.94
N ASN A 286 -28.77 -26.04 8.98
CA ASN A 286 -27.97 -27.20 8.50
C ASN A 286 -26.55 -27.51 9.10
N GLY A 287 -26.07 -26.89 10.19
CA GLY A 287 -24.96 -27.35 11.06
C GLY A 287 -24.05 -26.30 11.77
N ALA A 288 -23.91 -26.46 13.11
CA ALA A 288 -22.86 -26.09 14.11
C ALA A 288 -22.63 -24.65 14.64
N GLN A 289 -22.20 -24.55 15.93
CA GLN A 289 -21.84 -23.34 16.73
C GLN A 289 -20.66 -23.60 17.75
N ILE A 290 -19.69 -22.68 18.03
CA ILE A 290 -18.58 -22.73 19.08
C ILE A 290 -18.24 -21.33 19.74
N SER A 291 -17.83 -21.18 21.05
CA SER A 291 -18.06 -20.09 22.11
C SER A 291 -16.87 -19.93 23.04
N SER A 292 -16.90 -18.79 23.74
CA SER A 292 -16.14 -18.44 24.93
C SER A 292 -16.94 -18.24 26.24
N GLY A 293 -16.26 -18.40 27.38
CA GLY A 293 -16.65 -17.78 28.65
C GLY A 293 -17.54 -18.63 29.57
N GLY A 294 -17.74 -19.91 29.26
CA GLY A 294 -18.47 -20.85 30.13
C GLY A 294 -19.98 -20.97 29.86
N ASN A 295 -20.49 -20.39 28.77
CA ASN A 295 -21.83 -20.65 28.24
C ASN A 295 -21.78 -21.69 27.09
N LEU A 296 -22.87 -22.44 26.86
CA LEU A 296 -22.94 -23.52 25.85
C LEU A 296 -22.86 -23.00 24.42
N LEU A 297 -22.34 -23.88 23.57
CA LEU A 297 -22.20 -23.66 22.14
C LEU A 297 -23.02 -24.39 21.13
N ALA A 298 -23.29 -25.67 21.31
CA ALA A 298 -24.01 -26.58 20.39
C ALA A 298 -23.24 -27.01 19.11
N VAL A 299 -22.73 -28.25 19.03
CA VAL A 299 -23.38 -29.55 18.67
C VAL A 299 -23.62 -29.75 17.15
N VAL A 300 -22.92 -30.76 16.63
CA VAL A 300 -22.89 -31.32 15.27
C VAL A 300 -24.14 -32.17 14.97
N SER A 301 -24.67 -32.11 13.74
CA SER A 301 -25.81 -32.95 13.32
C SER A 301 -25.42 -34.42 13.07
N SER A 302 -26.40 -35.31 13.19
CA SER A 302 -26.29 -36.71 13.64
C SER A 302 -25.60 -37.75 12.73
N THR A 303 -24.95 -37.36 11.62
CA THR A 303 -24.35 -38.32 10.67
C THR A 303 -22.82 -38.32 10.60
N GLN A 304 -22.12 -37.42 11.30
CA GLN A 304 -20.66 -37.46 11.43
C GLN A 304 -20.12 -37.23 12.85
N ALA A 305 -20.98 -37.36 13.87
CA ALA A 305 -20.58 -37.22 15.27
C ALA A 305 -19.61 -38.32 15.79
N SER A 306 -19.19 -39.28 14.95
CA SER A 306 -18.20 -40.30 15.33
C SER A 306 -16.75 -39.95 15.02
N THR A 307 -16.46 -38.83 14.33
CA THR A 307 -15.07 -38.47 13.96
C THR A 307 -14.53 -37.22 14.66
N LEU A 308 -15.37 -36.42 15.31
CA LEU A 308 -14.94 -35.24 16.08
C LEU A 308 -14.58 -35.53 17.54
N ASN A 309 -14.68 -36.78 17.97
CA ASN A 309 -14.37 -37.20 19.35
C ASN A 309 -13.10 -38.05 19.46
N ASP A 310 -12.24 -38.08 18.43
CA ASP A 310 -11.00 -38.90 18.43
C ASP A 310 -9.70 -38.11 18.15
N ASN A 311 -9.76 -36.78 17.93
CA ASN A 311 -8.57 -35.98 17.62
C ASN A 311 -8.13 -34.98 18.71
N PHE A 312 -8.85 -34.87 19.83
CA PHE A 312 -8.36 -34.07 20.98
C PHE A 312 -7.48 -34.87 21.95
N ASP A 313 -7.36 -36.19 21.79
CA ASP A 313 -6.48 -37.06 22.59
C ASP A 313 -5.22 -37.56 21.82
N GLN A 314 -4.97 -37.09 20.58
CA GLN A 314 -3.85 -37.56 19.75
C GLN A 314 -2.81 -36.52 19.32
N VAL A 315 -2.67 -35.40 20.03
CA VAL A 315 -1.47 -34.56 19.85
C VAL A 315 -0.87 -34.22 21.22
N PHE A 316 -0.04 -35.13 21.73
CA PHE A 316 0.97 -34.80 22.73
C PHE A 316 2.35 -34.72 22.04
N VAL A 317 3.06 -33.65 22.43
CA VAL A 317 4.44 -33.20 22.11
C VAL A 317 4.60 -32.39 20.83
#